data_AF-A0AAU4KJU0-F1
#
_entry.id   AF-A0AAU4KJU0-F1
#
_cell.length_a   1.000
_cell.length_b   1.000
_cell.length_c   1.000
_cell.angle_alpha   90.00
_cell.angle_beta   90.00
_cell.angle_gamma   90.00
#
_symmetry.space_group_name_H-M   'P 1'
#
loop_
_entity.id
_entity.type
_entity.pdbx_description
1 polymer ?
#
loop_
_entity_poly.entity_id
_entity_poly.type
_entity_poly.pdbx_seq_one_letter_code
_entity_poly.pdbx_strand_id
1 'polypeptide(L)'
;MNMLKKSLTMAAVAGALLGGTFVTPAAAADPNTCPKGFACGWTGANRTGERHVNSLTPGCYPLGRVNRSVSNQTSYRVVLWHVTDGCGSGTKLATLKPGTYADNPGAVTGIEVYKI
;
A
#
# COMPACT_ATOMS: atom_id res chain seq x y z
N MET A 1 28.45 26.41 18.49
CA MET A 1 28.47 25.17 17.68
C MET A 1 27.93 25.49 16.30
N ASN A 2 28.50 24.80 15.30
CA ASN A 2 28.61 25.16 13.89
C ASN A 2 27.36 25.70 13.17
N MET A 3 27.63 26.74 12.37
CA MET A 3 26.86 27.15 11.21
C MET A 3 26.77 26.03 10.17
N LEU A 4 25.67 25.93 9.43
CA LEU A 4 25.72 25.88 7.95
C LEU A 4 24.33 26.19 7.37
N LYS A 5 24.20 27.41 6.86
CA LYS A 5 23.17 27.81 5.89
C LYS A 5 23.42 27.02 4.60
N LYS A 6 22.39 26.40 4.02
CA LYS A 6 22.48 25.93 2.63
C LYS A 6 21.20 26.31 1.88
N SER A 7 21.28 27.51 1.32
CA SER A 7 20.50 28.02 0.20
C SER A 7 20.42 26.96 -0.90
N LEU A 8 19.21 26.57 -1.27
CA LEU A 8 18.95 25.81 -2.49
C LEU A 8 18.45 26.81 -3.54
N THR A 9 19.40 27.22 -4.35
CA THR A 9 19.25 28.08 -5.52
C THR A 9 18.32 27.43 -6.54
N MET A 10 17.34 28.20 -7.01
CA MET A 10 16.51 27.87 -8.18
C MET A 10 17.40 27.68 -9.42
N ALA A 11 17.21 26.58 -10.13
CA ALA A 11 17.67 26.43 -11.52
C ALA A 11 16.44 26.23 -12.40
N ALA A 12 15.87 27.33 -12.89
CA ALA A 12 14.94 27.29 -14.01
C ALA A 12 15.76 27.06 -15.29
N VAL A 13 15.80 25.82 -15.75
CA VAL A 13 16.39 25.48 -17.06
C VAL A 13 15.29 25.65 -18.11
N ALA A 14 15.30 26.79 -18.78
CA ALA A 14 14.64 26.95 -20.07
C ALA A 14 15.61 26.45 -21.16
N GLY A 15 15.32 25.30 -21.74
CA GLY A 15 16.09 24.69 -22.83
C GLY A 15 15.14 24.27 -23.96
N ALA A 16 15.44 24.76 -25.16
CA ALA A 16 14.59 24.78 -26.34
C ALA A 16 14.32 23.40 -26.98
N LEU A 17 13.20 23.37 -27.72
CA LEU A 17 12.65 22.28 -28.53
C LEU A 17 13.62 21.74 -29.59
N LEU A 18 13.90 20.43 -29.57
CA LEU A 18 14.23 19.64 -30.78
C LEU A 18 13.67 18.22 -30.61
N GLY A 19 12.98 17.74 -31.65
CA GLY A 19 12.21 16.51 -31.66
C GLY A 19 13.01 15.27 -31.28
N GLY A 20 12.71 14.74 -30.10
CA GLY A 20 12.88 13.34 -29.75
C GLY A 20 11.55 12.90 -29.16
N THR A 21 11.10 11.68 -29.45
CA THR A 21 9.97 11.10 -28.74
C THR A 21 10.29 11.11 -27.26
N PHE A 22 9.83 12.13 -26.55
CA PHE A 22 9.90 12.20 -25.10
C PHE A 22 9.07 11.02 -24.61
N VAL A 23 9.74 9.92 -24.27
CA VAL A 23 9.16 8.90 -23.42
C VAL A 23 8.93 9.64 -22.11
N THR A 24 7.74 10.24 -21.97
CA THR A 24 7.29 10.78 -20.70
C THR A 24 7.49 9.65 -19.70
N PRO A 25 8.37 9.79 -18.70
CA PRO A 25 8.51 8.75 -17.69
C PRO A 25 7.11 8.54 -17.15
N ALA A 26 6.59 7.31 -17.30
CA ALA A 26 5.28 6.98 -16.76
C ALA A 26 5.30 7.42 -15.29
N ALA A 27 4.41 8.36 -14.94
CA ALA A 27 4.34 8.88 -13.59
C ALA A 27 4.36 7.69 -12.63
N ALA A 28 5.37 7.64 -11.74
CA ALA A 28 5.49 6.55 -10.80
C ALA A 28 4.15 6.43 -10.06
N ALA A 29 3.52 5.26 -10.15
CA ALA A 29 2.19 5.04 -9.58
C ALA A 29 2.19 5.50 -8.13
N ASP A 30 1.25 6.40 -7.80
CA ASP A 30 1.14 6.99 -6.46
C ASP A 30 1.29 5.88 -5.40
N PRO A 31 2.25 5.99 -4.47
CA PRO A 31 2.54 4.94 -3.50
C PRO A 31 1.35 4.66 -2.55
N ASN A 32 0.35 5.54 -2.50
CA ASN A 32 -0.89 5.38 -1.75
C ASN A 32 -1.99 4.69 -2.57
N THR A 33 -1.78 4.47 -3.87
CA THR A 33 -2.74 3.79 -4.74
C THR A 33 -2.39 2.30 -4.84
N CYS A 34 -3.36 1.43 -4.58
CA CYS A 34 -3.20 -0.01 -4.79
C CYS A 34 -3.63 -0.36 -6.23
N PRO A 35 -2.81 -1.09 -7.02
CA PRO A 35 -3.20 -1.51 -8.35
C PRO A 35 -4.46 -2.37 -8.36
N LYS A 36 -5.29 -2.23 -9.39
CA LYS A 36 -6.50 -3.05 -9.58
C LYS A 36 -6.13 -4.53 -9.68
N GLY A 37 -6.90 -5.39 -9.02
CA GLY A 37 -6.67 -6.83 -8.97
C GLY A 37 -5.74 -7.29 -7.83
N PHE A 38 -5.17 -6.37 -7.06
CA PHE A 38 -4.25 -6.67 -5.98
C PHE A 38 -4.78 -6.22 -4.62
N ALA A 39 -4.21 -6.78 -3.56
CA ALA A 39 -4.35 -6.26 -2.21
C ALA A 39 -3.03 -5.67 -1.75
N CYS A 40 -3.10 -4.48 -1.16
CA CYS A 40 -1.93 -3.77 -0.67
C CYS A 40 -2.02 -3.58 0.83
N GLY A 41 -0.88 -3.74 1.50
CA GLY A 41 -0.73 -3.40 2.92
C GLY A 41 0.41 -2.40 3.08
N TRP A 42 0.25 -1.48 4.03
CA TRP A 42 1.26 -0.50 4.37
C TRP A 42 1.67 -0.60 5.82
N THR A 43 2.94 -0.32 6.12
CA THR A 43 3.47 -0.32 7.50
C THR A 43 2.96 0.85 8.34
N GLY A 44 2.48 1.93 7.70
CA GLY A 44 1.83 3.08 8.33
C GLY A 44 0.31 3.12 8.14
N ALA A 45 -0.36 3.93 8.96
CA ALA A 45 -1.77 4.24 8.78
C ALA A 45 -1.99 5.15 7.55
N ASN A 46 -3.21 5.24 7.05
CA ASN A 46 -3.59 6.08 5.90
C ASN A 46 -2.73 5.83 4.64
N ARG A 47 -2.36 4.56 4.40
CA ARG A 47 -1.57 4.12 3.24
C ARG A 47 -0.18 4.76 3.15
N THR A 48 0.40 5.10 4.31
CA THR A 48 1.75 5.67 4.42
C THR A 48 2.79 4.62 4.78
N GLY A 49 4.07 4.93 4.56
CA GLY A 49 5.17 4.01 4.84
C GLY A 49 5.40 3.01 3.70
N GLU A 50 6.03 1.88 4.03
CA GLU A 50 6.37 0.86 3.04
C GLU A 50 5.12 0.16 2.51
N ARG A 51 4.91 0.19 1.20
CA ARG A 51 3.80 -0.49 0.51
C ARG A 51 4.22 -1.88 0.07
N HIS A 52 3.36 -2.84 0.35
CA HIS A 52 3.49 -4.20 -0.17
C HIS A 52 2.27 -4.59 -0.97
N VAL A 53 2.49 -4.94 -2.23
CA VAL A 53 1.46 -5.36 -3.18
C VAL A 53 1.44 -6.88 -3.23
N ASN A 54 0.26 -7.50 -3.09
CA ASN A 54 0.10 -8.94 -3.05
C ASN A 54 -1.03 -9.35 -3.99
N SER A 55 -0.78 -10.34 -4.85
CA SER A 55 -1.85 -11.07 -5.53
C SER A 55 -2.46 -12.04 -4.53
N LEU A 56 -3.79 -12.07 -4.45
CA LEU A 56 -4.48 -12.95 -3.51
C LEU A 56 -5.15 -14.11 -4.25
N THR A 57 -5.16 -15.27 -3.60
CA THR A 57 -6.09 -16.37 -3.88
C THR A 57 -6.90 -16.65 -2.61
N PRO A 58 -8.05 -17.34 -2.70
CA PRO A 58 -8.82 -17.69 -1.50
C PRO A 58 -8.01 -18.57 -0.54
N GLY A 59 -8.04 -18.25 0.75
CA GLY A 59 -7.26 -18.95 1.77
C GLY A 59 -6.88 -18.06 2.96
N CYS A 60 -6.01 -18.59 3.82
CA CYS A 60 -5.45 -17.91 4.98
C CYS A 60 -3.98 -17.55 4.74
N TYR A 61 -3.61 -16.30 5.03
CA TYR A 61 -2.25 -15.80 4.94
C TYR A 61 -1.84 -15.08 6.23
N PRO A 62 -1.05 -15.71 7.11
CA PRO A 62 -0.30 -14.96 8.11
C PRO A 62 0.71 -14.07 7.39
N LEU A 63 0.84 -12.83 7.86
CA LEU A 63 1.75 -11.85 7.29
C LEU A 63 3.04 -11.86 8.12
N GLY A 64 4.19 -11.98 7.45
CA GLY A 64 5.50 -11.85 8.11
C GLY A 64 5.83 -10.42 8.59
N ARG A 65 4.84 -9.53 8.64
CA ARG A 65 4.98 -8.10 8.95
C ARG A 65 3.65 -7.54 9.42
N VAL A 66 3.72 -6.41 10.11
CA VAL A 66 2.53 -5.68 10.59
C VAL A 66 2.13 -4.63 9.56
N ASN A 67 0.92 -4.75 9.00
CA ASN A 67 0.31 -3.68 8.23
C ASN A 67 -0.59 -2.83 9.14
N ARG A 68 -0.55 -1.52 8.97
CA ARG A 68 -1.34 -0.52 9.71
C ARG A 68 -2.45 0.11 8.86
N SER A 69 -2.43 -0.11 7.56
CA SER A 69 -3.53 0.15 6.63
C SER A 69 -3.52 -0.85 5.49
N VAL A 70 -4.68 -1.15 4.92
CA VAL A 70 -4.86 -2.18 3.90
C VAL A 70 -5.87 -1.73 2.86
N SER A 71 -5.61 -2.00 1.59
CA SER A 71 -6.51 -1.76 0.46
C SER A 71 -6.75 -3.06 -0.28
N ASN A 72 -8.01 -3.38 -0.53
CA ASN A 72 -8.43 -4.55 -1.28
C ASN A 72 -9.01 -4.11 -2.63
N GLN A 73 -8.19 -4.15 -3.68
CA GLN A 73 -8.62 -3.89 -5.06
C GLN A 73 -8.85 -5.18 -5.85
N THR A 74 -8.91 -6.32 -5.15
CA THR A 74 -9.25 -7.62 -5.73
C THR A 74 -10.76 -7.78 -5.87
N SER A 75 -11.21 -8.86 -6.51
CA SER A 75 -12.62 -9.29 -6.56
C SER A 75 -13.05 -10.10 -5.34
N TYR A 76 -12.18 -10.29 -4.33
CA TYR A 76 -12.46 -11.12 -3.16
C TYR A 76 -12.94 -10.31 -1.96
N ARG A 77 -13.55 -11.01 -1.00
CA ARG A 77 -13.76 -10.48 0.35
C ARG A 77 -12.53 -10.80 1.19
N VAL A 78 -11.98 -9.81 1.88
CA VAL A 78 -10.78 -9.97 2.70
C VAL A 78 -11.11 -9.62 4.15
N VAL A 79 -10.84 -10.53 5.08
CA VAL A 79 -10.96 -10.30 6.52
C VAL A 79 -9.57 -10.01 7.09
N LEU A 80 -9.45 -8.92 7.83
CA LEU A 80 -8.21 -8.50 8.47
C LEU A 80 -8.17 -9.04 9.90
N TRP A 81 -7.05 -9.63 10.27
CA TRP A 81 -6.85 -10.25 11.57
C TRP A 81 -5.59 -9.71 12.24
N HIS A 82 -5.67 -9.55 13.56
CA HIS A 82 -4.50 -9.65 14.44
C HIS A 82 -4.40 -11.11 14.87
N VAL A 83 -3.58 -11.90 14.16
CA VAL A 83 -3.46 -13.34 14.39
C VAL A 83 -2.62 -13.61 15.64
N THR A 84 -3.03 -14.63 16.40
CA THR A 84 -2.25 -15.20 17.51
C THR A 84 -1.50 -16.43 17.03
N ASP A 85 -2.23 -17.40 16.47
CA ASP A 85 -1.68 -18.69 16.01
C ASP A 85 -1.89 -18.96 14.51
N GLY A 86 -2.74 -18.18 13.83
CA GLY A 86 -3.10 -18.34 12.41
C GLY A 86 -4.33 -17.51 12.01
N CYS A 87 -4.75 -17.50 10.74
CA CYS A 87 -5.97 -16.77 10.37
C CYS A 87 -7.22 -17.44 10.95
N GLY A 88 -8.19 -16.64 11.37
CA GLY A 88 -9.33 -17.11 12.15
C GLY A 88 -9.02 -17.39 13.62
N SER A 89 -7.73 -17.43 14.00
CA SER A 89 -7.27 -17.51 15.39
C SER A 89 -6.65 -16.18 15.81
N GLY A 90 -7.41 -15.37 16.54
CA GLY A 90 -7.00 -14.06 17.02
C GLY A 90 -8.14 -13.05 17.00
N THR A 91 -7.82 -11.76 16.92
CA THR A 91 -8.82 -10.69 16.89
C THR A 91 -9.14 -10.28 15.46
N LYS A 92 -10.42 -10.37 15.09
CA LYS A 92 -10.92 -9.82 13.84
C LYS A 92 -10.92 -8.29 13.92
N LEU A 93 -10.27 -7.64 12.96
CA LEU A 93 -10.13 -6.18 12.94
C LEU A 93 -11.16 -5.53 12.00
N ALA A 94 -11.28 -6.06 10.78
CA ALA A 94 -12.19 -5.52 9.78
C ALA A 94 -12.54 -6.55 8.71
N THR A 95 -13.54 -6.24 7.89
CA THR A 95 -13.84 -6.98 6.66
C THR A 95 -13.92 -6.00 5.49
N LEU A 96 -13.09 -6.22 4.50
CA LEU A 96 -13.01 -5.43 3.28
C LEU A 96 -13.78 -6.14 2.15
N LYS A 97 -14.68 -5.39 1.51
CA LYS A 97 -15.31 -5.75 0.24
C LYS A 97 -14.34 -5.46 -0.93
N PRO A 98 -14.60 -6.00 -2.13
CA PRO A 98 -13.88 -5.59 -3.34
C PRO A 98 -13.86 -4.07 -3.51
N GLY A 99 -12.71 -3.51 -3.88
CA GLY A 99 -12.52 -2.08 -4.10
C GLY A 99 -12.42 -1.22 -2.83
N THR A 100 -12.53 -1.79 -1.63
CA THR A 100 -12.52 -1.02 -0.37
C THR A 100 -11.17 -1.06 0.34
N TYR A 101 -10.99 -0.18 1.33
CA TYR A 101 -9.78 -0.08 2.13
C TYR A 101 -10.09 0.20 3.60
N ALA A 102 -9.12 -0.03 4.47
CA ALA A 102 -9.11 0.39 5.86
C ALA A 102 -7.82 1.17 6.15
N ASP A 103 -7.97 2.43 6.52
CA ASP A 103 -6.83 3.34 6.75
C ASP A 103 -6.24 3.23 8.16
N ASN A 104 -6.97 2.68 9.14
CA ASN A 104 -6.45 2.44 10.49
C ASN A 104 -7.18 1.29 11.23
N PRO A 105 -7.12 0.04 10.72
CA PRO A 105 -7.76 -1.12 11.37
C PRO A 105 -7.01 -1.63 12.63
N GLY A 106 -5.87 -1.05 13.00
CA GLY A 106 -4.97 -1.58 14.02
C GLY A 106 -3.79 -2.36 13.43
N ALA A 107 -3.17 -3.24 14.21
CA ALA A 107 -2.05 -4.07 13.77
C ALA A 107 -2.55 -5.31 13.01
N VAL A 108 -2.54 -5.28 11.69
CA VAL A 108 -2.92 -6.41 10.84
C VAL A 108 -1.71 -7.32 10.67
N THR A 109 -1.79 -8.54 11.20
CA THR A 109 -0.76 -9.57 11.12
C THR A 109 -1.21 -10.81 10.33
N GLY A 110 -2.47 -10.85 9.89
CA GLY A 110 -2.96 -11.88 8.98
C GLY A 110 -4.17 -11.43 8.18
N ILE A 111 -4.40 -12.10 7.06
CA ILE A 111 -5.59 -11.91 6.23
C ILE A 111 -6.23 -13.24 5.86
N GLU A 112 -7.54 -13.23 5.72
CA GLU A 112 -8.30 -14.37 5.25
C GLU A 112 -9.16 -13.95 4.05
N VAL A 113 -9.08 -14.72 2.97
CA VAL A 113 -9.57 -14.32 1.65
C VAL A 113 -10.65 -15.30 1.20
N TYR A 114 -11.82 -14.76 0.85
CA TYR A 114 -12.98 -15.53 0.44
C TYR A 114 -13.42 -15.15 -0.98
N LYS A 115 -13.86 -16.16 -1.75
CA LYS A 115 -14.69 -15.93 -2.94
C LYS A 115 -16.04 -15.33 -2.52
N ILE A 116 -16.56 -14.46 -3.38
CA ILE A 116 -17.89 -13.85 -3.29
C ILE A 116 -18.71 -14.45 -4.44
#